data_AF-A0A973DQF1-F1
#
_entry.id   AF-A0A973DQF1-F1
#
_cell.length_a   1.000
_cell.length_b   1.000
_cell.length_c   1.000
_cell.angle_alpha   90.00
_cell.angle_beta   90.00
_cell.angle_gamma   90.00
#
_symmetry.space_group_name_H-M   'P 1'
#
loop_
_entity.id
_entity.type
_entity.pdbx_description
1 polymer ?
#
loop_
_entity_poly.entity_id
_entity_poly.type
_entity_poly.pdbx_seq_one_letter_code
_entity_poly.pdbx_strand_id
1 'polypeptide(L)' 'MSIFNHYQNRYEATKEEEYSLQEFLLLCKEDSNAYASAAERLLLAIGEPEVIDTATDPRLSRIFSNRLINR' A
#
# COMPACT_ATOMS: atom_id res chain seq x y z
N MET A 1 8.53 16.32 -33.02
CA MET A 1 7.43 16.28 -32.03
C MET A 1 7.61 17.45 -31.08
N SER A 2 6.53 18.22 -30.94
CA SER A 2 6.51 19.60 -30.50
C SER A 2 6.65 19.75 -28.99
N ILE A 3 7.47 20.69 -28.53
CA ILE A 3 7.61 21.13 -27.12
C ILE A 3 6.26 21.37 -26.44
N PHE A 4 5.25 21.76 -27.21
CA PHE A 4 3.87 21.97 -26.76
C PHE A 4 3.21 20.68 -26.25
N ASN A 5 3.45 19.52 -26.90
CA ASN A 5 2.89 18.24 -26.44
C ASN A 5 3.50 17.81 -25.10
N HIS A 6 4.80 18.08 -24.89
CA HIS A 6 5.45 17.71 -23.63
C HIS A 6 4.98 18.60 -22.47
N TYR A 7 4.76 19.89 -22.72
CA TYR A 7 4.18 20.80 -21.75
C TYR A 7 2.74 20.40 -21.39
N GLN A 8 1.91 20.09 -22.39
CA GLN A 8 0.52 19.66 -22.18
C GLN A 8 0.45 18.38 -21.34
N ASN A 9 1.24 17.36 -21.66
CA ASN A 9 1.24 16.10 -20.91
C ASN A 9 1.68 16.30 -19.45
N ARG A 10 2.65 17.18 -19.19
CA ARG A 10 3.07 17.51 -17.81
C ARG A 10 1.98 18.24 -17.06
N TYR A 11 1.32 19.19 -17.71
CA TYR A 11 0.23 19.96 -17.12
C TYR A 11 -0.97 19.06 -16.77
N GLU A 12 -1.36 18.17 -17.70
CA GLU A 12 -2.41 17.17 -17.47
C GLU A 12 -2.04 16.19 -16.35
N ALA A 13 -0.79 15.71 -16.29
CA ALA A 13 -0.33 14.80 -15.24
C ALA A 13 -0.26 15.45 -13.84
N THR A 14 -0.11 16.78 -13.76
CA THR A 14 -0.16 17.53 -12.49
C THR A 14 -1.56 17.97 -12.11
N LYS A 15 -2.54 17.80 -13.00
CA LYS A 15 -3.91 18.20 -12.71
C LYS A 15 -4.49 17.19 -11.71
N GLU A 16 -5.09 17.69 -10.65
CA GLU A 16 -5.75 16.85 -9.67
C GLU A 16 -6.92 16.12 -10.36
N GLU A 17 -6.99 14.80 -10.16
CA GLU A 17 -8.14 14.01 -10.59
C GLU A 17 -9.29 14.30 -9.63
N GLU A 18 -10.37 14.86 -10.17
CA GLU A 18 -11.57 15.18 -9.40
C GLU A 18 -12.60 14.07 -9.57
N TYR A 19 -13.12 13.57 -8.45
CA TYR A 19 -14.29 12.69 -8.44
C TYR A 19 -15.53 13.49 -8.08
N SER A 20 -16.64 13.21 -8.76
CA SER A 20 -17.95 13.60 -8.24
C SER A 20 -18.23 12.85 -6.93
N LEU A 21 -19.11 13.40 -6.09
CA LEU A 21 -19.52 12.75 -4.85
C LEU A 21 -20.05 11.33 -5.10
N GLN A 22 -20.79 11.11 -6.19
CA GLN A 22 -21.36 9.81 -6.51
C GLN A 22 -20.28 8.78 -6.88
N GLU A 23 -19.28 9.18 -7.67
CA GLU A 23 -18.14 8.30 -8.01
C GLU A 23 -17.32 7.97 -6.76
N PHE A 24 -17.08 8.96 -5.90
CA PHE A 24 -16.40 8.72 -4.62
C PHE A 24 -17.17 7.73 -3.74
N LEU A 25 -18.49 7.88 -3.62
CA LEU A 25 -19.31 6.96 -2.83
C LEU A 25 -19.38 5.55 -3.43
N LEU A 26 -19.36 5.43 -4.77
CA LEU A 26 -19.24 4.14 -5.44
C LEU A 26 -17.89 3.49 -5.16
N LEU A 27 -16.80 4.26 -5.22
CA LEU A 27 -15.46 3.78 -4.86
C LEU A 27 -15.41 3.31 -3.40
N CYS A 28 -15.98 4.07 -2.46
CA CYS A 28 -16.05 3.69 -1.05
C CYS A 28 -16.83 2.39 -0.79
N LYS A 29 -17.74 2.01 -1.71
CA LYS A 29 -18.46 0.74 -1.63
C LYS A 29 -17.58 -0.45 -2.04
N GLU A 30 -16.65 -0.22 -2.96
CA GLU A 30 -15.76 -1.26 -3.51
C GLU A 30 -14.47 -1.39 -2.70
N ASP A 31 -13.92 -0.26 -2.25
CA ASP A 31 -12.66 -0.18 -1.52
C ASP A 31 -12.78 0.71 -0.27
N SER A 32 -12.68 0.09 0.90
CA SER A 32 -12.69 0.81 2.18
C SER A 32 -11.45 1.69 2.38
N ASN A 33 -10.37 1.47 1.62
CA ASN A 33 -9.18 2.31 1.69
C ASN A 33 -9.39 3.73 1.16
N ALA A 34 -10.42 3.91 0.33
CA ALA A 34 -10.79 5.21 -0.22
C ALA A 34 -11.06 6.24 0.88
N TYR A 35 -11.63 5.80 2.01
CA TYR A 35 -11.92 6.65 3.17
C TYR A 35 -11.09 6.32 4.41
N ALA A 36 -10.17 5.36 4.34
CA ALA A 36 -9.29 5.01 5.46
C ALA A 36 -8.35 6.15 5.83
N SER A 37 -8.13 6.32 7.13
CA SER A 37 -7.16 7.25 7.69
C SER A 37 -5.71 6.83 7.36
N ALA A 38 -4.78 7.76 7.50
CA ALA A 38 -3.36 7.47 7.29
C ALA A 38 -2.84 6.33 8.20
N ALA A 39 -3.34 6.25 9.44
CA ALA A 39 -2.96 5.20 10.38
C ALA A 39 -3.49 3.82 9.96
N GLU A 40 -4.75 3.74 9.52
CA GLU A 40 -5.35 2.49 9.04
C GLU A 40 -4.66 1.96 7.79
N ARG A 41 -4.31 2.86 6.85
CA ARG A 41 -3.53 2.49 5.65
C ARG A 41 -2.15 1.96 6.01
N LEU A 42 -1.50 2.53 7.02
CA LEU A 42 -0.22 2.04 7.50
C LEU A 42 -0.35 0.64 8.11
N LEU A 43 -1.35 0.40 8.94
CA LEU A 43 -1.59 -0.93 9.52
C LEU A 43 -1.86 -1.98 8.43
N LEU A 44 -2.67 -1.65 7.42
CA LEU A 44 -2.92 -2.52 6.27
C LEU A 44 -1.65 -2.82 5.47
N ALA A 45 -0.75 -1.84 5.31
CA ALA A 45 0.53 -2.03 4.63
C ALA A 45 1.53 -2.86 5.45
N ILE A 46 1.50 -2.76 6.78
CA ILE A 46 2.30 -3.59 7.69
C ILE A 46 1.81 -5.05 7.62
N GLY A 47 0.49 -5.26 7.57
CA GLY A 47 -0.14 -6.57 7.52
C GLY A 47 -0.38 -7.17 8.90
N GLU A 48 -0.68 -8.47 8.92
CA GLU A 48 -0.99 -9.20 10.14
C GLU A 48 0.29 -9.75 10.79
N PRO A 49 0.37 -9.77 12.14
CA PRO A 49 1.51 -10.32 12.84
C PRO A 49 1.62 -11.82 12.65
N GLU A 50 2.82 -12.31 12.31
CA GLU A 50 3.08 -13.73 12.10
C GLU A 50 4.11 -14.26 13.10
N VAL A 51 3.83 -15.43 13.69
CA VAL A 51 4.80 -16.13 14.53
C VAL A 51 5.55 -17.15 13.69
N ILE A 52 6.87 -16.99 13.60
CA ILE A 52 7.73 -17.82 12.77
C ILE A 52 8.53 -18.77 13.67
N ASP A 53 8.36 -20.09 13.44
CA ASP A 53 9.22 -21.11 14.02
C ASP A 53 10.52 -21.24 13.22
N THR A 54 11.57 -20.60 13.75
CA THR A 54 12.89 -20.59 13.09
C THR A 54 13.58 -21.94 13.11
N ALA A 55 13.14 -22.92 13.92
CA ALA A 55 13.72 -24.26 13.92
C ALA A 55 13.43 -25.03 12.63
N THR A 56 12.37 -24.67 11.91
CA THR A 56 11.96 -25.31 10.66
C THR A 56 12.80 -24.90 9.44
N ASP A 57 13.52 -23.77 9.52
CA ASP A 57 14.37 -23.25 8.44
C ASP A 57 15.85 -23.26 8.90
N PRO A 58 16.75 -23.99 8.21
CA PRO A 58 18.17 -24.09 8.61
C PRO A 58 18.93 -22.76 8.68
N ARG A 59 18.54 -21.75 7.90
CA ARG A 59 19.15 -20.41 7.91
C ARG A 59 18.62 -19.61 9.09
N LEU A 60 17.31 -19.61 9.32
CA LEU A 60 16.70 -18.89 10.45
C LEU A 60 17.11 -19.53 11.79
N SER A 61 17.18 -20.86 11.84
CA SER A 61 17.68 -21.64 12.98
C SER A 61 19.05 -21.15 13.46
N ARG A 62 19.98 -20.92 12.53
CA ARG A 62 21.33 -20.43 12.83
C ARG A 62 21.36 -18.97 13.28
N ILE A 63 20.49 -18.12 12.72
CA ILE A 63 20.46 -16.69 13.02
C ILE A 63 19.77 -16.42 14.37
N PHE A 64 18.67 -17.13 14.65
CA PHE A 64 17.80 -16.86 15.78
C PHE A 64 17.85 -17.92 16.88
N SER A 65 18.70 -18.94 16.73
CA SER A 65 18.93 -20.02 17.69
C SER A 65 17.65 -20.79 18.02
N ASN A 66 16.89 -21.19 17.00
CA ASN A 66 15.62 -21.95 17.12
C ASN A 66 14.54 -21.26 17.97
N ARG A 67 14.57 -19.93 18.10
CA ARG A 67 13.53 -19.19 18.83
C ARG A 67 12.30 -18.94 17.95
N LEU A 68 11.15 -18.83 18.59
CA LEU A 68 9.97 -18.23 17.98
C LEU A 68 10.19 -16.72 17.86
N ILE A 69 9.93 -16.16 16.69
CA ILE A 69 10.04 -14.72 16.44
C ILE A 69 8.72 -14.19 15.87
N ASN A 70 8.42 -12.93 16.15
CA ASN A 70 7.27 -12.24 15.57
C ASN A 70 7.75 -11.40 14.38
N ARG A 71 7.01 -11.47 13.28
CA ARG A 71 7.18 -10.62 12.10
C ARG A 71 6.04 -9.62 12.01
#